data_AF-A0A8U0M1B4-F1
#
_entry.id   AF-A0A8U0M1B4-F1
#
_cell.length_a   1.000
_cell.length_b   1.000
_cell.length_c   1.000
_cell.angle_alpha   90.00
_cell.angle_beta   90.00
_cell.angle_gamma   90.00
#
_symmetry.space_group_name_H-M   'P 1'
#
loop_
_entity.id
_entity.type
_entity.pdbx_description
1 polymer ?
#
loop_
_entity_poly.entity_id
_entity_poly.type
_entity_poly.pdbx_seq_one_letter_code
_entity_poly.pdbx_strand_id
1 'polypeptide(L)'
;MRYPERLIDKLDQVKEIHNSWKSSIPFDDVVKWILQFDAEDYDLAIRIIANINFLNFGDVKNALTIAYSKLIRKSIEKGTKITHKNTLFAGLGNNGKSGSMISYHFRVINELSEENFNENDELIETGDIENIVLMDDILSTGFQATKEITKLTEKVTPFGVKNIFLLTVCGMKDGIRKIEEETKAYTFSAIEYSTKDTAIDLDGRFFQGLTYEERERLKSRIEYYGKIAYPKQPFGFGQIGGLIAFDFNTPNTTLPIIWSDANSWIPLFKRARRINGINSYYKQFEKVKRDKSPAVQTTATELSIYVEGKMEEILFDLLIQEKQLPERIGYDKVNIIALGGAVMSKSLISKLQSEIQEQIFVFEDDLHTKQILNKEHYENLKIVLLRPNIFGFFKIKEIIKSEKSDKQLIEATQGMEVTDKLYFDVEMILMRKVSPIQRQNLLKEYISKYFDNESYSEFIKEIKDKLGKKE
;
A
#
# COMPACT_ATOMS: atom_id res chain seq x y z
N MET A 1 -13.12 6.86 -37.21
CA MET A 1 -12.69 7.80 -36.14
C MET A 1 -12.23 6.99 -34.93
N ARG A 2 -11.21 7.47 -34.20
CA ARG A 2 -10.66 6.77 -33.01
C ARG A 2 -11.51 6.99 -31.74
N TYR A 3 -12.37 8.01 -31.71
CA TYR A 3 -13.20 8.40 -30.56
C TYR A 3 -14.66 8.69 -30.98
N PRO A 4 -15.64 8.64 -30.05
CA PRO A 4 -17.03 9.02 -30.33
C PRO A 4 -17.17 10.51 -30.67
N GLU A 5 -18.12 10.84 -31.55
CA GLU A 5 -18.37 12.23 -32.03
C GLU A 5 -18.56 13.23 -30.88
N ARG A 6 -19.37 12.87 -29.87
CA ARG A 6 -19.62 13.71 -28.67
C ARG A 6 -18.36 14.09 -27.87
N LEU A 7 -17.27 13.32 -28.00
CA LEU A 7 -16.00 13.60 -27.33
C LEU A 7 -15.03 14.38 -28.24
N ILE A 8 -15.08 14.15 -29.56
CA ILE A 8 -14.17 14.79 -30.53
C ILE A 8 -14.23 16.31 -30.41
N ASP A 9 -15.43 16.88 -30.33
CA ASP A 9 -15.65 18.33 -30.23
C ASP A 9 -15.14 18.94 -28.91
N LYS A 10 -14.80 18.10 -27.93
CA LYS A 10 -14.35 18.50 -26.59
C LYS A 10 -12.88 18.17 -26.33
N LEU A 11 -12.18 17.52 -27.27
CA LEU A 11 -10.80 17.07 -27.05
C LEU A 11 -9.83 18.23 -26.78
N ASP A 12 -10.02 19.38 -27.43
CA ASP A 12 -9.19 20.56 -27.20
C ASP A 12 -9.35 21.10 -25.78
N GLN A 13 -10.60 21.19 -25.29
CA GLN A 13 -10.88 21.55 -23.90
C GLN A 13 -10.25 20.57 -22.90
N VAL A 14 -10.37 19.27 -23.15
CA VAL A 14 -9.76 18.24 -22.29
C VAL A 14 -8.23 18.39 -22.27
N LYS A 15 -7.63 18.75 -23.41
CA LYS A 15 -6.19 18.93 -23.54
C LYS A 15 -5.68 20.17 -22.81
N GLU A 16 -6.44 21.27 -22.83
CA GLU A 16 -6.15 22.45 -22.02
C GLU A 16 -6.19 22.14 -20.51
N ILE A 17 -7.23 21.44 -20.05
CA ILE A 17 -7.35 21.01 -18.65
C ILE A 17 -6.15 20.12 -18.26
N HIS A 18 -5.83 19.11 -19.08
CA HIS A 18 -4.71 18.20 -18.84
C HIS A 18 -3.37 18.94 -18.72
N ASN A 19 -3.09 19.89 -19.61
CA ASN A 19 -1.86 20.68 -19.59
C ASN A 19 -1.76 21.56 -18.33
N SER A 20 -2.89 21.98 -17.75
CA SER A 20 -2.90 22.83 -16.55
C SER A 20 -2.36 22.15 -15.30
N TRP A 21 -2.52 20.81 -15.20
CA TRP A 21 -2.08 20.05 -14.04
C TRP A 21 -0.56 19.89 -13.94
N LYS A 22 0.16 20.03 -15.05
CA LYS A 22 1.60 19.70 -15.15
C LYS A 22 1.92 18.30 -14.61
N SER A 23 0.99 17.36 -14.75
CA SER A 23 1.10 15.99 -14.24
C SER A 23 1.89 15.08 -15.19
N SER A 24 2.37 13.94 -14.68
CA SER A 24 3.02 12.90 -15.47
C SER A 24 2.04 12.00 -16.26
N ILE A 25 0.74 12.16 -16.08
CA ILE A 25 -0.28 11.31 -16.71
C ILE A 25 -0.35 11.58 -18.21
N PRO A 26 -0.29 10.53 -19.07
CA PRO A 26 -0.50 10.69 -20.50
C PRO A 26 -1.92 11.20 -20.83
N PHE A 27 -2.03 12.11 -21.81
CA PHE A 27 -3.33 12.61 -22.28
C PHE A 27 -4.28 11.46 -22.70
N ASP A 28 -3.75 10.43 -23.36
CA ASP A 28 -4.51 9.25 -23.77
C ASP A 28 -5.19 8.53 -22.58
N ASP A 29 -4.60 8.59 -21.38
CA ASP A 29 -5.19 7.98 -20.18
C ASP A 29 -6.34 8.83 -19.60
N VAL A 30 -6.28 10.16 -19.74
CA VAL A 30 -7.41 11.04 -19.44
C VAL A 30 -8.58 10.74 -20.37
N VAL A 31 -8.31 10.57 -21.67
CA VAL A 31 -9.33 10.22 -22.66
C VAL A 31 -9.94 8.85 -22.36
N LYS A 32 -9.10 7.83 -22.06
CA LYS A 32 -9.59 6.51 -21.62
C LYS A 32 -10.46 6.60 -20.37
N TRP A 33 -10.10 7.46 -19.43
CA TRP A 33 -10.88 7.66 -18.21
C TRP A 33 -12.27 8.22 -18.50
N ILE A 34 -12.36 9.24 -19.37
CA ILE A 34 -13.64 9.83 -19.81
C ILE A 34 -14.52 8.80 -20.53
N LEU A 35 -13.92 7.94 -21.36
CA LEU A 35 -14.64 6.92 -22.13
C LEU A 35 -15.31 5.83 -21.28
N GLN A 36 -15.03 5.77 -19.96
CA GLN A 36 -15.71 4.85 -19.03
C GLN A 36 -17.11 5.33 -18.63
N PHE A 37 -17.41 6.62 -18.83
CA PHE A 37 -18.71 7.19 -18.57
C PHE A 37 -19.66 6.87 -19.74
N ASP A 38 -20.96 6.81 -19.45
CA ASP A 38 -21.98 6.80 -20.48
C ASP A 38 -21.82 8.04 -21.37
N ALA A 39 -22.11 7.90 -22.67
CA ALA A 39 -21.88 8.98 -23.65
C ALA A 39 -22.71 10.26 -23.38
N GLU A 40 -23.72 10.20 -22.51
CA GLU A 40 -24.49 11.35 -22.02
C GLU A 40 -23.82 12.08 -20.86
N ASP A 41 -22.84 11.45 -20.20
CA ASP A 41 -22.14 11.95 -19.02
C ASP A 41 -20.69 12.36 -19.30
N TYR A 42 -20.26 12.44 -20.57
CA TYR A 42 -18.92 12.97 -20.89
C TYR A 42 -18.73 14.40 -20.38
N ASP A 43 -19.78 15.23 -20.40
CA ASP A 43 -19.73 16.56 -19.79
C ASP A 43 -19.52 16.55 -18.28
N LEU A 44 -20.07 15.53 -17.59
CA LEU A 44 -19.82 15.33 -16.18
C LEU A 44 -18.35 14.95 -15.94
N ALA A 45 -17.81 14.02 -16.72
CA ALA A 45 -16.41 13.62 -16.63
C ALA A 45 -15.46 14.81 -16.87
N ILE A 46 -15.74 15.62 -17.89
CA ILE A 46 -14.98 16.84 -18.22
C ILE A 46 -15.09 17.86 -17.09
N ARG A 47 -16.28 18.05 -16.52
CA ARG A 47 -16.48 18.93 -15.36
C ARG A 47 -15.71 18.45 -14.13
N ILE A 48 -15.63 17.14 -13.89
CA ILE A 48 -14.81 16.57 -12.82
C ILE A 48 -13.36 16.95 -13.02
N ILE A 49 -12.76 16.64 -14.17
CA ILE A 49 -11.34 16.96 -14.41
C ILE A 49 -11.06 18.47 -14.36
N ALA A 50 -11.99 19.30 -14.86
CA ALA A 50 -11.85 20.76 -14.79
C ALA A 50 -11.83 21.31 -13.36
N ASN A 51 -12.40 20.58 -12.39
CA ASN A 51 -12.48 20.98 -10.99
C ASN A 51 -11.54 20.18 -10.07
N ILE A 52 -10.73 19.26 -10.60
CA ILE A 52 -9.70 18.59 -9.80
C ILE A 52 -8.59 19.60 -9.50
N ASN A 53 -8.33 19.83 -8.22
CA ASN A 53 -7.11 20.49 -7.78
C ASN A 53 -5.98 19.47 -7.69
N PHE A 54 -5.19 19.39 -8.76
CA PHE A 54 -4.00 18.55 -8.82
C PHE A 54 -2.79 19.33 -8.28
N LEU A 55 -2.18 18.81 -7.22
CA LEU A 55 -1.04 19.42 -6.55
C LEU A 55 0.24 18.64 -6.88
N ASN A 56 1.14 19.27 -7.64
CA ASN A 56 2.45 18.68 -7.94
C ASN A 56 3.43 18.87 -6.76
N PHE A 57 4.62 18.27 -6.85
CA PHE A 57 5.66 18.42 -5.81
C PHE A 57 6.07 19.87 -5.54
N GLY A 58 6.05 20.74 -6.54
CA GLY A 58 6.32 22.17 -6.38
C GLY A 58 5.26 22.87 -5.55
N ASP A 59 3.98 22.57 -5.80
CA ASP A 59 2.85 23.11 -5.04
C ASP A 59 2.89 22.63 -3.59
N VAL A 60 3.19 21.34 -3.37
CA VAL A 60 3.36 20.73 -2.05
C VAL A 60 4.49 21.42 -1.27
N LYS A 61 5.65 21.66 -1.91
CA LYS A 61 6.77 22.38 -1.29
C LYS A 61 6.37 23.79 -0.85
N ASN A 62 5.75 24.56 -1.75
CA ASN A 62 5.29 25.91 -1.44
C ASN A 62 4.28 25.93 -0.29
N ALA A 63 3.33 24.99 -0.31
CA ALA A 63 2.35 24.81 0.74
C ALA A 63 3.01 24.54 2.11
N LEU A 64 3.96 23.61 2.18
CA LEU A 64 4.68 23.29 3.42
C LEU A 64 5.47 24.49 3.95
N THR A 65 6.09 25.29 3.09
CA THR A 65 6.77 26.54 3.50
C THR A 65 5.77 27.55 4.09
N ILE A 66 4.58 27.70 3.49
CA ILE A 66 3.52 28.57 4.01
C ILE A 66 3.04 28.08 5.38
N ALA A 67 2.78 26.77 5.51
CA ALA A 67 2.33 26.16 6.76
C ALA A 67 3.37 26.33 7.88
N TYR A 68 4.67 26.16 7.57
CA TYR A 68 5.75 26.41 8.51
C TYR A 68 5.79 27.88 8.97
N SER A 69 5.65 28.83 8.05
CA SER A 69 5.61 30.26 8.39
C SER A 69 4.47 30.60 9.36
N LYS A 70 3.28 30.04 9.15
CA LYS A 70 2.13 30.19 10.06
C LYS A 70 2.44 29.64 11.46
N LEU A 71 3.05 28.45 11.52
CA LEU A 71 3.42 27.82 12.78
C LEU A 71 4.52 28.60 13.53
N ILE A 72 5.52 29.16 12.86
CA ILE A 72 6.53 29.99 13.52
C ILE A 72 5.89 31.18 14.21
N ARG A 73 4.98 31.88 13.53
CA ARG A 73 4.22 32.99 14.12
C ARG A 73 3.42 32.52 15.35
N LYS A 74 2.74 31.38 15.24
CA LYS A 74 1.95 30.85 16.37
C LYS A 74 2.80 30.46 17.56
N SER A 75 3.96 29.85 17.33
CA SER A 75 4.89 29.44 18.39
C SER A 75 5.39 30.65 19.21
N ILE A 76 5.61 31.78 18.54
CA ILE A 76 6.00 33.04 19.18
C ILE A 76 4.85 33.59 20.02
N GLU A 77 3.63 33.63 19.49
CA GLU A 77 2.43 34.04 20.24
C GLU A 77 2.22 33.20 21.52
N LYS A 78 2.57 31.91 21.47
CA LYS A 78 2.43 30.97 22.58
C LYS A 78 3.64 30.96 23.53
N GLY A 79 4.64 31.83 23.31
CA GLY A 79 5.83 31.90 24.17
C GLY A 79 6.72 30.65 24.12
N THR A 80 6.58 29.84 23.07
CA THR A 80 7.24 28.53 22.90
C THR A 80 7.91 28.49 21.55
N LYS A 81 8.77 29.49 21.29
CA LYS A 81 9.46 29.67 20.02
C LYS A 81 10.11 28.34 19.58
N ILE A 82 9.85 27.94 18.35
CA ILE A 82 10.41 26.71 17.80
C ILE A 82 11.92 26.85 17.61
N THR A 83 12.66 25.90 18.18
CA THR A 83 14.11 25.74 18.08
C THR A 83 14.48 24.27 17.91
N HIS A 84 15.71 24.01 17.49
CA HIS A 84 16.23 22.64 17.38
C HIS A 84 16.33 21.90 18.73
N LYS A 85 16.23 22.57 19.88
CA LYS A 85 16.36 21.93 21.19
C LYS A 85 15.02 21.58 21.84
N ASN A 86 13.98 22.35 21.53
CA ASN A 86 12.69 22.24 22.22
C ASN A 86 11.54 21.76 21.33
N THR A 87 11.84 21.32 20.10
CA THR A 87 10.82 20.96 19.11
C THR A 87 11.11 19.61 18.46
N LEU A 88 10.09 18.76 18.43
CA LEU A 88 10.10 17.49 17.71
C LEU A 88 9.14 17.56 16.51
N PHE A 89 9.56 17.02 15.37
CA PHE A 89 8.78 16.90 14.14
C PHE A 89 8.48 15.43 13.87
N ALA A 90 7.25 15.11 13.48
CA ALA A 90 6.87 13.75 13.13
C ALA A 90 5.82 13.73 12.00
N GLY A 91 5.83 12.66 11.20
CA GLY A 91 4.73 12.39 10.28
C GLY A 91 3.53 11.83 11.04
N LEU A 92 2.31 12.21 10.64
CA LEU A 92 1.08 11.67 11.21
C LEU A 92 0.84 10.24 10.66
N GLY A 93 0.62 9.27 11.56
CA GLY A 93 0.49 7.85 11.25
C GLY A 93 1.81 7.10 11.02
N ASN A 94 1.74 5.76 11.05
CA ASN A 94 2.93 4.88 10.99
C ASN A 94 3.85 5.14 9.77
N ASN A 95 5.15 4.89 9.98
CA ASN A 95 6.20 4.80 8.96
C ASN A 95 5.74 4.11 7.66
N GLY A 96 6.04 4.72 6.50
CA GLY A 96 5.61 4.24 5.18
C GLY A 96 4.20 4.69 4.76
N LYS A 97 3.64 5.72 5.41
CA LYS A 97 2.49 6.50 4.91
C LYS A 97 2.96 7.82 4.29
N SER A 98 2.08 8.50 3.54
CA SER A 98 2.38 9.80 2.92
C SER A 98 2.88 10.84 3.93
N GLY A 99 2.36 10.86 5.16
CA GLY A 99 2.87 11.72 6.25
C GLY A 99 4.38 11.62 6.51
N SER A 100 4.98 10.43 6.39
CA SER A 100 6.44 10.25 6.55
C SER A 100 7.25 10.84 5.39
N MET A 101 6.72 10.77 4.15
CA MET A 101 7.34 11.40 2.99
C MET A 101 7.20 12.92 3.03
N ILE A 102 6.03 13.43 3.45
CA ILE A 102 5.82 14.86 3.72
C ILE A 102 6.80 15.36 4.79
N SER A 103 6.98 14.60 5.87
CA SER A 103 7.96 14.90 6.93
C SER A 103 9.39 14.97 6.38
N TYR A 104 9.81 14.00 5.56
CA TYR A 104 11.12 14.01 4.92
C TYR A 104 11.32 15.26 4.02
N HIS A 105 10.35 15.57 3.16
CA HIS A 105 10.44 16.75 2.30
C HIS A 105 10.49 18.03 3.13
N PHE A 106 9.65 18.13 4.16
CA PHE A 106 9.62 19.27 5.06
C PHE A 106 10.98 19.50 5.74
N ARG A 107 11.64 18.43 6.20
CA ARG A 107 13.00 18.51 6.77
C ARG A 107 13.99 19.12 5.78
N VAL A 108 14.01 18.59 4.55
CA VAL A 108 14.95 19.01 3.50
C VAL A 108 14.67 20.46 3.06
N ILE A 109 13.40 20.84 2.93
CA ILE A 109 12.98 22.18 2.49
C ILE A 109 13.36 23.25 3.52
N ASN A 110 13.24 22.93 4.82
CA ASN A 110 13.45 23.89 5.91
C ASN A 110 14.82 23.70 6.60
N GLU A 111 15.72 22.88 6.04
CA GLU A 111 17.08 22.64 6.55
C GLU A 111 17.12 22.25 8.03
N LEU A 112 16.18 21.39 8.46
CA LEU A 112 16.05 20.97 9.85
C LEU A 112 16.94 19.74 10.16
N SER A 113 17.47 19.68 11.37
CA SER A 113 18.30 18.55 11.82
C SER A 113 17.51 17.25 11.84
N GLU A 114 18.17 16.13 11.48
CA GLU A 114 17.59 14.79 11.57
C GLU A 114 17.21 14.39 12.99
N GLU A 115 17.95 14.89 13.98
CA GLU A 115 17.71 14.62 15.40
C GLU A 115 16.32 15.07 15.86
N ASN A 116 15.74 16.06 15.18
CA ASN A 116 14.40 16.56 15.47
C ASN A 116 13.27 15.73 14.83
N PHE A 117 13.57 14.69 14.04
CA PHE A 117 12.57 13.93 13.26
C PHE A 117 12.40 12.48 13.69
N ASN A 118 13.14 12.03 14.71
CA ASN A 118 13.05 10.66 15.21
C ASN A 118 11.88 10.51 16.20
N GLU A 119 11.16 9.39 16.14
CA GLU A 119 10.20 8.94 17.17
C GLU A 119 10.94 8.52 18.46
N ASN A 120 11.80 9.39 18.99
CA ASN A 120 12.56 9.13 20.21
C ASN A 120 11.72 9.52 21.42
N ASP A 121 10.98 8.56 21.94
CA ASP A 121 10.34 8.66 23.26
C ASP A 121 11.35 9.12 24.32
N GLU A 122 12.60 8.67 24.22
CA GLU A 122 13.72 9.07 25.07
C GLU A 122 13.98 10.59 25.09
N LEU A 123 13.79 11.28 23.96
CA LEU A 123 13.97 12.75 23.85
C LEU A 123 12.82 13.51 24.50
N ILE A 124 11.61 12.94 24.45
CA ILE A 124 10.45 13.53 25.13
C ILE A 124 10.62 13.36 26.64
N GLU A 125 11.12 12.20 27.08
CA GLU A 125 11.34 11.87 28.49
C GLU A 125 12.39 12.76 29.18
N THR A 126 13.30 13.43 28.44
CA THR A 126 14.26 14.39 29.05
C THR A 126 13.58 15.65 29.59
N GLY A 127 12.38 15.97 29.12
CA GLY A 127 11.62 17.16 29.50
C GLY A 127 12.05 18.46 28.80
N ASP A 128 12.97 18.38 27.83
CA ASP A 128 13.46 19.55 27.08
C ASP A 128 12.53 19.96 25.93
N ILE A 129 11.60 19.08 25.54
CA ILE A 129 10.69 19.29 24.43
C ILE A 129 9.44 20.04 24.88
N GLU A 130 9.24 21.25 24.33
CA GLU A 130 8.05 22.07 24.59
C GLU A 130 7.01 21.95 23.47
N ASN A 131 7.44 21.60 22.26
CA ASN A 131 6.62 21.62 21.05
C ASN A 131 6.73 20.30 20.29
N ILE A 132 5.59 19.78 19.85
CA ILE A 132 5.54 18.70 18.86
C ILE A 132 4.83 19.20 17.61
N VAL A 133 5.42 18.95 16.45
CA VAL A 133 4.91 19.35 15.14
C VAL A 133 4.63 18.10 14.31
N LEU A 134 3.36 17.78 14.15
CA LEU A 134 2.87 16.69 13.32
C LEU A 134 2.68 17.16 11.89
N MET A 135 2.93 16.29 10.91
CA MET A 135 2.80 16.61 9.49
C MET A 135 1.98 15.55 8.75
N ASP A 136 1.06 15.98 7.90
CA ASP A 136 0.31 15.10 7.01
C ASP A 136 0.11 15.71 5.62
N ASP A 137 -0.28 14.90 4.63
CA ASP A 137 -0.61 15.41 3.30
C ASP A 137 -1.95 16.15 3.30
N ILE A 138 -3.00 15.52 3.84
CA ILE A 138 -4.35 16.08 3.84
C ILE A 138 -5.08 15.88 5.16
N LEU A 139 -5.61 16.96 5.70
CA LEU A 139 -6.59 16.90 6.78
C LEU A 139 -8.02 16.88 6.22
N SER A 140 -8.65 15.71 6.18
CA SER A 140 -10.05 15.60 5.71
C SER A 140 -11.07 15.69 6.86
N THR A 141 -11.59 14.57 7.36
CA THR A 141 -12.64 14.58 8.40
C THR A 141 -12.10 14.86 9.82
N GLY A 142 -10.78 14.92 9.99
CA GLY A 142 -10.12 15.00 11.30
C GLY A 142 -10.15 13.72 12.13
N PHE A 143 -10.94 12.70 11.78
CA PHE A 143 -11.17 11.54 12.65
C PHE A 143 -9.90 10.79 13.10
N GLN A 144 -9.02 10.44 12.15
CA GLN A 144 -7.78 9.72 12.48
C GLN A 144 -6.82 10.63 13.25
N ALA A 145 -6.68 11.88 12.81
CA ALA A 145 -5.79 12.86 13.41
C ALA A 145 -6.19 13.19 14.85
N THR A 146 -7.48 13.42 15.14
CA THR A 146 -7.98 13.60 16.51
C THR A 146 -7.53 12.44 17.39
N LYS A 147 -7.79 11.19 16.96
CA LYS A 147 -7.46 10.00 17.76
C LYS A 147 -5.96 9.87 18.04
N GLU A 148 -5.13 10.17 17.06
CA GLU A 148 -3.67 10.10 17.20
C GLU A 148 -3.16 11.24 18.09
N ILE A 149 -3.64 12.47 17.89
CA ILE A 149 -3.27 13.63 18.69
C ILE A 149 -3.71 13.45 20.15
N THR A 150 -4.95 13.04 20.43
CA THR A 150 -5.42 12.83 21.81
C THR A 150 -4.51 11.86 22.57
N LYS A 151 -4.18 10.72 21.94
CA LYS A 151 -3.26 9.73 22.53
C LYS A 151 -1.86 10.30 22.76
N LEU A 152 -1.37 11.09 21.81
CA LEU A 152 -0.07 11.74 21.94
C LEU A 152 -0.10 12.75 23.09
N THR A 153 -1.10 13.62 23.15
CA THR A 153 -1.28 14.62 24.22
C THR A 153 -1.24 13.97 25.59
N GLU A 154 -1.98 12.88 25.79
CA GLU A 154 -1.99 12.11 27.05
C GLU A 154 -0.60 11.59 27.43
N LYS A 155 0.17 11.12 26.44
CA LYS A 155 1.53 10.60 26.64
C LYS A 155 2.55 11.69 26.96
N VAL A 156 2.47 12.84 26.28
CA VAL A 156 3.56 13.82 26.26
C VAL A 156 3.39 14.98 27.25
N THR A 157 2.14 15.28 27.66
CA THR A 157 1.86 16.35 28.63
C THR A 157 2.61 16.16 29.96
N PRO A 158 2.72 14.94 30.54
CA PRO A 158 3.48 14.72 31.77
C PRO A 158 4.97 15.08 31.67
N PHE A 159 5.53 15.08 30.46
CA PHE A 159 6.93 15.39 30.19
C PHE A 159 7.17 16.86 29.84
N GLY A 160 6.18 17.75 30.05
CA GLY A 160 6.37 19.18 29.89
C GLY A 160 6.11 19.74 28.47
N VAL A 161 5.63 18.91 27.55
CA VAL A 161 5.18 19.38 26.22
C VAL A 161 3.99 20.32 26.39
N LYS A 162 4.12 21.54 25.85
CA LYS A 162 3.15 22.63 26.00
C LYS A 162 2.22 22.74 24.79
N ASN A 163 2.74 22.50 23.58
CA ASN A 163 1.97 22.68 22.36
C ASN A 163 2.16 21.51 21.40
N ILE A 164 1.04 21.13 20.78
CA ILE A 164 1.01 20.23 19.65
C ILE A 164 0.50 21.03 18.44
N PHE A 165 1.26 20.98 17.37
CA PHE A 165 0.94 21.60 16.10
C PHE A 165 0.68 20.50 15.07
N LEU A 166 -0.27 20.72 14.16
CA LEU A 166 -0.49 19.88 12.99
C LEU A 166 -0.33 20.72 11.74
N LEU A 167 0.63 20.38 10.88
CA LEU A 167 0.83 20.96 9.57
C LEU A 167 0.29 20.03 8.50
N THR A 168 -0.50 20.55 7.57
CA THR A 168 -0.88 19.81 6.38
C THR A 168 -0.73 20.64 5.11
N VAL A 169 -0.52 19.96 3.97
CA VAL A 169 -0.50 20.62 2.67
C VAL A 169 -1.87 21.25 2.40
N CYS A 170 -2.93 20.47 2.64
CA CYS A 170 -4.27 20.98 2.57
C CYS A 170 -5.22 20.38 3.61
N GLY A 171 -6.29 21.12 3.94
CA GLY A 171 -7.26 20.67 4.93
C GLY A 171 -8.67 21.18 4.69
N MET A 172 -9.66 20.37 5.07
CA MET A 172 -11.06 20.77 5.15
C MET A 172 -11.28 21.60 6.40
N LYS A 173 -11.92 22.77 6.27
CA LYS A 173 -12.20 23.69 7.39
C LYS A 173 -12.93 23.02 8.55
N ASP A 174 -13.86 22.11 8.26
CA ASP A 174 -14.59 21.39 9.30
C ASP A 174 -13.70 20.38 10.03
N GLY A 175 -12.77 19.73 9.32
CA GLY A 175 -11.78 18.84 9.92
C GLY A 175 -10.75 19.59 10.78
N ILE A 176 -10.31 20.76 10.32
CA ILE A 176 -9.44 21.67 11.09
C ILE A 176 -10.12 22.06 12.39
N ARG A 177 -11.34 22.60 12.31
CA ARG A 177 -12.12 23.04 13.47
C ARG A 177 -12.32 21.90 14.47
N LYS A 178 -12.69 20.71 13.99
CA LYS A 178 -12.87 19.53 14.82
C LYS A 178 -11.62 19.20 15.64
N ILE A 179 -10.43 19.21 15.03
CA ILE A 179 -9.19 18.92 15.76
C ILE A 179 -8.91 19.99 16.81
N GLU A 180 -9.06 21.26 16.46
CA GLU A 180 -8.79 22.37 17.37
C GLU A 180 -9.74 22.33 18.58
N GLU A 181 -11.02 22.04 18.37
CA GLU A 181 -12.04 21.91 19.41
C GLU A 181 -11.84 20.66 20.28
N GLU A 182 -11.49 19.51 19.69
CA GLU A 182 -11.43 18.21 20.41
C GLU A 182 -10.07 17.93 21.06
N THR A 183 -8.97 18.52 20.59
CA THR A 183 -7.60 18.13 21.01
C THR A 183 -6.72 19.26 21.54
N LYS A 184 -7.14 20.52 21.40
CA LYS A 184 -6.33 21.73 21.67
C LYS A 184 -5.07 21.89 20.82
N ALA A 185 -4.82 21.01 19.85
CA ALA A 185 -3.72 21.17 18.91
C ALA A 185 -4.00 22.35 17.97
N TYR A 186 -2.95 23.07 17.57
CA TYR A 186 -3.07 24.15 16.59
C TYR A 186 -2.83 23.60 15.20
N THR A 187 -3.79 23.78 14.30
CA THR A 187 -3.74 23.15 12.98
C THR A 187 -3.53 24.20 11.89
N PHE A 188 -2.55 23.97 11.02
CA PHE A 188 -2.22 24.84 9.91
C PHE A 188 -2.25 24.05 8.60
N SER A 189 -3.24 24.35 7.79
CA SER A 189 -3.27 23.92 6.40
C SER A 189 -2.78 25.08 5.52
N ALA A 190 -1.94 24.78 4.54
CA ALA A 190 -1.51 25.80 3.60
C ALA A 190 -2.66 26.21 2.67
N ILE A 191 -3.39 25.19 2.18
CA ILE A 191 -4.57 25.34 1.36
C ILE A 191 -5.78 24.84 2.16
N GLU A 192 -6.81 25.66 2.26
CA GLU A 192 -8.02 25.31 3.01
C GLU A 192 -9.22 25.18 2.08
N TYR A 193 -9.95 24.08 2.22
CA TYR A 193 -11.18 23.81 1.47
C TYR A 193 -12.40 23.80 2.38
N SER A 194 -13.53 24.16 1.82
CA SER A 194 -14.85 24.04 2.43
C SER A 194 -15.69 23.02 1.68
N THR A 195 -16.88 22.70 2.20
CA THR A 195 -17.86 21.86 1.48
C THR A 195 -18.18 22.42 0.09
N LYS A 196 -18.14 23.74 -0.10
CA LYS A 196 -18.40 24.39 -1.39
C LYS A 196 -17.34 24.11 -2.46
N ASP A 197 -16.18 23.58 -2.06
CA ASP A 197 -15.10 23.18 -2.97
C ASP A 197 -15.21 21.69 -3.35
N THR A 198 -16.25 20.97 -2.90
CA THR A 198 -16.43 19.54 -3.15
C THR A 198 -17.60 19.26 -4.09
N ALA A 199 -17.72 18.00 -4.54
CA ALA A 199 -18.74 17.56 -5.49
C ALA A 199 -20.06 17.12 -4.83
N ILE A 200 -20.26 17.39 -3.53
CA ILE A 200 -21.50 17.03 -2.81
C ILE A 200 -22.43 18.22 -2.53
N ASP A 201 -21.86 19.42 -2.46
CA ASP A 201 -22.57 20.64 -2.13
C ASP A 201 -23.17 21.24 -3.40
N LEU A 202 -24.49 21.20 -3.54
CA LEU A 202 -25.20 21.67 -4.73
C LEU A 202 -25.09 23.20 -4.92
N ASP A 203 -24.66 23.94 -3.90
CA ASP A 203 -24.35 25.37 -4.02
C ASP A 203 -22.84 25.62 -4.12
N GLY A 204 -22.05 24.55 -4.26
CA GLY A 204 -20.62 24.57 -4.45
C GLY A 204 -20.19 24.99 -5.86
N ARG A 205 -18.91 25.32 -5.99
CA ARG A 205 -18.28 25.77 -7.25
C ARG A 205 -18.42 24.74 -8.37
N PHE A 206 -18.38 23.46 -8.01
CA PHE A 206 -18.54 22.36 -8.96
C PHE A 206 -19.84 22.47 -9.78
N PHE A 207 -20.92 22.98 -9.18
CA PHE A 207 -22.25 23.08 -9.77
C PHE A 207 -22.58 24.48 -10.32
N GLN A 208 -21.59 25.39 -10.35
CA GLN A 208 -21.79 26.75 -10.83
C GLN A 208 -22.22 26.76 -12.30
N GLY A 209 -23.22 27.61 -12.59
CA GLY A 209 -23.78 27.78 -13.93
C GLY A 209 -24.89 26.78 -14.29
N LEU A 210 -25.24 25.86 -13.40
CA LEU A 210 -26.28 24.85 -13.61
C LEU A 210 -27.59 25.21 -12.90
N THR A 211 -28.71 24.81 -13.50
CA THR A 211 -30.03 24.81 -12.87
C THR A 211 -30.12 23.78 -11.75
N TYR A 212 -31.00 23.97 -10.77
CA TYR A 212 -31.13 23.03 -9.64
C TYR A 212 -31.34 21.56 -10.09
N GLU A 213 -32.18 21.35 -11.12
CA GLU A 213 -32.46 20.01 -11.67
C GLU A 213 -31.19 19.36 -12.25
N GLU A 214 -30.38 20.11 -12.99
CA GLU A 214 -29.11 19.62 -13.52
C GLU A 214 -28.14 19.26 -12.40
N ARG A 215 -28.10 20.05 -11.32
CA ARG A 215 -27.21 19.79 -10.17
C ARG A 215 -27.57 18.48 -9.47
N GLU A 216 -28.85 18.26 -9.20
CA GLU A 216 -29.37 17.01 -8.63
C GLU A 216 -29.06 15.83 -9.54
N ARG A 217 -29.32 15.97 -10.85
CA ARG A 217 -28.99 14.95 -11.84
C ARG A 217 -27.49 14.61 -11.81
N LEU A 218 -26.61 15.61 -11.90
CA LEU A 218 -25.17 15.37 -11.91
C LEU A 218 -24.68 14.74 -10.61
N LYS A 219 -25.16 15.17 -9.44
CA LYS A 219 -24.81 14.56 -8.16
C LYS A 219 -25.24 13.09 -8.10
N SER A 220 -26.44 12.77 -8.58
CA SER A 220 -26.93 11.40 -8.70
C SER A 220 -26.07 10.55 -9.64
N ARG A 221 -25.62 11.11 -10.78
CA ARG A 221 -24.70 10.43 -11.69
C ARG A 221 -23.32 10.22 -11.07
N ILE A 222 -22.77 11.20 -10.34
CA ILE A 222 -21.52 11.02 -9.57
C ILE A 222 -21.68 9.87 -8.57
N GLU A 223 -22.80 9.81 -7.85
CA GLU A 223 -23.06 8.72 -6.92
C GLU A 223 -23.14 7.36 -7.63
N TYR A 224 -23.80 7.30 -8.79
CA TYR A 224 -23.90 6.10 -9.61
C TYR A 224 -22.51 5.56 -10.01
N TYR A 225 -21.65 6.38 -10.62
CA TYR A 225 -20.28 5.95 -10.96
C TYR A 225 -19.43 5.71 -9.72
N GLY A 226 -19.63 6.50 -8.66
CA GLY A 226 -19.01 6.29 -7.36
C GLY A 226 -19.34 4.92 -6.77
N LYS A 227 -20.57 4.44 -6.92
CA LYS A 227 -21.00 3.10 -6.51
C LYS A 227 -20.36 2.01 -7.36
N ILE A 228 -20.14 2.25 -8.65
CA ILE A 228 -19.40 1.33 -9.52
C ILE A 228 -17.94 1.26 -9.07
N ALA A 229 -17.27 2.40 -8.95
CA ALA A 229 -15.85 2.46 -8.61
C ALA A 229 -15.56 2.05 -7.16
N TYR A 230 -16.45 2.33 -6.21
CA TYR A 230 -16.30 1.98 -4.80
C TYR A 230 -17.62 2.02 -4.01
N PRO A 231 -18.40 0.90 -3.99
CA PRO A 231 -19.77 0.86 -3.47
C PRO A 231 -19.98 1.38 -2.04
N LYS A 232 -19.00 1.16 -1.16
CA LYS A 232 -19.14 1.47 0.28
C LYS A 232 -19.14 2.97 0.57
N GLN A 233 -18.46 3.75 -0.26
CA GLN A 233 -18.23 5.18 -0.05
C GLN A 233 -18.19 5.87 -1.42
N PRO A 234 -19.34 6.05 -2.07
CA PRO A 234 -19.40 6.54 -3.45
C PRO A 234 -18.92 7.98 -3.62
N PHE A 235 -18.86 8.75 -2.53
CA PHE A 235 -18.26 10.10 -2.50
C PHE A 235 -16.90 10.13 -1.77
N GLY A 236 -16.29 8.97 -1.53
CA GLY A 236 -15.04 8.87 -0.78
C GLY A 236 -15.24 8.87 0.74
N PHE A 237 -14.14 8.71 1.47
CA PHE A 237 -14.17 8.57 2.92
C PHE A 237 -14.77 9.81 3.60
N GLY A 238 -15.72 9.56 4.52
CA GLY A 238 -16.50 10.62 5.18
C GLY A 238 -17.53 11.29 4.29
N GLN A 239 -17.77 10.76 3.07
CA GLN A 239 -18.68 11.34 2.07
C GLN A 239 -18.33 12.80 1.73
N ILE A 240 -17.03 13.16 1.76
CA ILE A 240 -16.54 14.52 1.51
C ILE A 240 -16.73 14.92 0.03
N GLY A 241 -16.61 13.96 -0.90
CA GLY A 241 -16.65 14.21 -2.35
C GLY A 241 -15.53 15.12 -2.82
N GLY A 242 -14.33 14.95 -2.26
CA GLY A 242 -13.18 15.78 -2.57
C GLY A 242 -12.80 15.71 -4.06
N LEU A 243 -12.19 16.79 -4.54
CA LEU A 243 -11.67 16.91 -5.89
C LEU A 243 -10.18 17.27 -5.82
N ILE A 244 -9.40 16.51 -5.04
CA ILE A 244 -7.99 16.78 -4.77
C ILE A 244 -7.16 15.56 -5.18
N ALA A 245 -6.03 15.77 -5.84
CA ALA A 245 -5.08 14.71 -6.13
C ALA A 245 -3.65 15.27 -5.98
N PHE A 246 -2.71 14.43 -5.53
CA PHE A 246 -1.29 14.76 -5.52
C PHE A 246 -0.56 13.90 -6.55
N ASP A 247 0.59 14.39 -7.02
CA ASP A 247 1.45 13.66 -7.97
C ASP A 247 1.94 12.31 -7.41
N PHE A 248 2.09 12.21 -6.08
CA PHE A 248 2.54 10.98 -5.41
C PHE A 248 1.40 10.06 -4.94
N ASN A 249 0.19 10.58 -4.73
CA ASN A 249 -0.95 9.82 -4.21
C ASN A 249 -2.27 10.59 -4.30
N THR A 250 -3.40 9.90 -4.32
CA THR A 250 -4.73 10.54 -4.28
C THR A 250 -5.44 10.25 -2.95
N PRO A 251 -5.90 11.26 -2.19
CA PRO A 251 -6.69 11.10 -0.97
C PRO A 251 -7.90 10.17 -1.16
N ASN A 252 -8.22 9.34 -0.16
CA ASN A 252 -9.41 8.49 -0.21
C ASN A 252 -10.71 9.27 0.05
N THR A 253 -10.61 10.54 0.44
CA THR A 253 -11.73 11.48 0.55
C THR A 253 -12.11 12.09 -0.78
N THR A 254 -11.24 11.98 -1.79
CA THR A 254 -11.53 12.33 -3.18
C THR A 254 -12.54 11.35 -3.77
N LEU A 255 -13.30 11.78 -4.78
CA LEU A 255 -14.25 10.90 -5.48
C LEU A 255 -13.57 9.58 -5.92
N PRO A 256 -14.13 8.40 -5.60
CA PRO A 256 -13.51 7.12 -5.91
C PRO A 256 -13.29 6.88 -7.40
N ILE A 257 -14.14 7.44 -8.25
CA ILE A 257 -13.97 7.41 -9.71
C ILE A 257 -12.64 8.04 -10.16
N ILE A 258 -12.00 8.87 -9.34
CA ILE A 258 -10.69 9.45 -9.65
C ILE A 258 -9.55 8.49 -9.34
N TRP A 259 -9.64 7.67 -8.28
CA TRP A 259 -8.48 6.96 -7.73
C TRP A 259 -8.62 5.45 -7.53
N SER A 260 -9.85 4.93 -7.51
CA SER A 260 -10.14 3.52 -7.27
C SER A 260 -9.91 2.70 -8.52
N ASP A 261 -9.24 1.58 -8.35
CA ASP A 261 -9.14 0.49 -9.33
C ASP A 261 -10.02 -0.72 -8.97
N ALA A 262 -10.99 -0.54 -8.07
CA ALA A 262 -11.94 -1.60 -7.75
C ALA A 262 -12.98 -1.77 -8.88
N ASN A 263 -13.52 -2.98 -8.99
CA ASN A 263 -14.49 -3.36 -10.03
C ASN A 263 -14.00 -3.06 -11.46
N SER A 264 -12.69 -3.14 -11.69
CA SER A 264 -12.03 -2.86 -12.96
C SER A 264 -12.23 -1.43 -13.49
N TRP A 265 -12.65 -0.49 -12.64
CA TRP A 265 -12.61 0.92 -12.96
C TRP A 265 -11.15 1.33 -13.18
N ILE A 266 -10.88 2.05 -14.27
CA ILE A 266 -9.56 2.58 -14.58
C ILE A 266 -9.45 3.92 -13.84
N PRO A 267 -8.56 4.06 -12.84
CA PRO A 267 -8.41 5.32 -12.12
C PRO A 267 -7.71 6.36 -12.99
N LEU A 268 -8.07 7.63 -12.80
CA LEU A 268 -7.33 8.75 -13.36
C LEU A 268 -6.01 8.93 -12.59
N PHE A 269 -6.09 9.19 -11.29
CA PHE A 269 -4.93 9.30 -10.39
C PHE A 269 -4.96 8.17 -9.38
N LYS A 270 -4.31 7.05 -9.69
CA LYS A 270 -4.34 5.84 -8.86
C LYS A 270 -3.87 6.12 -7.44
N ARG A 271 -4.68 5.76 -6.43
CA ARG A 271 -4.23 5.78 -5.04
C ARG A 271 -3.21 4.67 -4.82
N ALA A 272 -2.03 5.04 -4.30
CA ALA A 272 -1.06 4.08 -3.82
C ALA A 272 -1.68 3.30 -2.65
N ARG A 273 -2.11 2.05 -2.92
CA ARG A 273 -2.45 1.12 -1.85
C ARG A 273 -1.14 0.73 -1.16
N ARG A 274 -1.18 0.54 0.15
CA ARG A 274 -0.06 -0.14 0.83
C ARG A 274 0.19 -1.43 0.08
N ILE A 275 1.34 -1.53 -0.57
CA ILE A 275 1.99 -2.82 -0.71
C ILE A 275 2.30 -3.18 0.74
N ASN A 276 1.55 -4.12 1.32
CA ASN A 276 1.90 -4.70 2.62
C ASN A 276 3.16 -5.55 2.43
N GLY A 277 4.24 -4.90 2.02
CA GLY A 277 5.59 -5.43 1.98
C GLY A 277 6.31 -4.86 3.19
N ILE A 278 6.94 -5.74 3.95
CA ILE A 278 7.98 -5.43 4.93
C ILE A 278 7.51 -4.87 6.29
N ASN A 279 6.50 -3.99 6.39
CA ASN A 279 6.15 -3.40 7.70
C ASN A 279 5.35 -4.33 8.65
N SER A 280 4.57 -5.28 8.13
CA SER A 280 3.98 -6.35 8.97
C SER A 280 5.05 -7.36 9.40
N TYR A 281 6.07 -7.56 8.57
CA TYR A 281 7.24 -8.39 8.87
C TYR A 281 8.08 -7.76 9.98
N TYR A 282 8.41 -6.47 9.93
CA TYR A 282 9.15 -5.80 11.02
C TYR A 282 8.43 -5.89 12.37
N LYS A 283 7.09 -5.82 12.40
CA LYS A 283 6.32 -6.02 13.64
C LYS A 283 6.36 -7.48 14.15
N GLN A 284 6.51 -8.46 13.26
CA GLN A 284 6.77 -9.86 13.65
C GLN A 284 8.22 -10.02 14.12
N PHE A 285 9.21 -9.41 13.46
CA PHE A 285 10.61 -9.41 13.87
C PHE A 285 10.86 -8.67 15.20
N GLU A 286 10.14 -7.58 15.48
CA GLU A 286 10.21 -6.89 16.77
C GLU A 286 9.53 -7.66 17.91
N LYS A 287 8.46 -8.42 17.62
CA LYS A 287 7.87 -9.37 18.58
C LYS A 287 8.86 -10.49 18.90
N VAL A 288 9.57 -11.01 17.89
CA VAL A 288 10.62 -12.03 18.06
C VAL A 288 11.86 -11.47 18.78
N LYS A 289 12.17 -10.17 18.64
CA LYS A 289 13.26 -9.51 19.39
C LYS A 289 12.89 -9.18 20.85
N ARG A 290 11.62 -8.89 21.16
CA ARG A 290 11.18 -8.61 22.55
C ARG A 290 11.09 -9.86 23.43
N ASP A 291 11.06 -11.06 22.85
CA ASP A 291 11.16 -12.32 23.59
C ASP A 291 12.61 -12.74 23.92
N LYS A 292 13.62 -11.92 23.55
CA LYS A 292 15.01 -12.14 23.98
C LYS A 292 15.40 -11.12 25.07
N SER A 293 14.98 -11.42 26.30
CA SER A 293 15.74 -11.06 27.50
C SER A 293 16.68 -12.23 27.87
N PRO A 294 17.75 -12.01 28.66
CA PRO A 294 19.08 -12.49 28.32
C PRO A 294 19.34 -13.98 28.59
N ALA A 295 20.14 -14.56 27.68
CA ALA A 295 21.04 -15.70 27.84
C ALA A 295 20.50 -16.97 28.54
N VAL A 296 20.01 -17.91 27.73
CA VAL A 296 20.36 -19.34 27.87
C VAL A 296 20.84 -19.82 26.51
N GLN A 297 22.07 -20.33 26.43
CA GLN A 297 22.56 -21.01 25.23
C GLN A 297 21.70 -22.25 24.98
N THR A 298 20.81 -22.18 23.99
CA THR A 298 20.19 -23.36 23.41
C THR A 298 20.81 -23.62 22.05
N THR A 299 21.34 -24.83 21.89
CA THR A 299 21.95 -25.36 20.67
C THR A 299 20.92 -25.70 19.59
N ALA A 300 19.84 -24.92 19.49
CA ALA A 300 18.75 -25.19 18.55
C ALA A 300 19.15 -24.76 17.13
N THR A 301 18.99 -25.67 16.18
CA THR A 301 19.28 -25.46 14.76
C THR A 301 18.11 -24.77 14.08
N GLU A 302 18.32 -23.54 13.61
CA GLU A 302 17.31 -22.76 12.88
C GLU A 302 17.68 -22.63 11.39
N LEU A 303 16.72 -22.83 10.49
CA LEU A 303 16.86 -22.61 9.05
C LEU A 303 15.90 -21.51 8.58
N SER A 304 16.38 -20.59 7.77
CA SER A 304 15.54 -19.62 7.05
C SER A 304 15.36 -20.05 5.59
N ILE A 305 14.10 -20.29 5.18
CA ILE A 305 13.73 -20.59 3.80
C ILE A 305 13.15 -19.33 3.17
N TYR A 306 13.84 -18.81 2.16
CA TYR A 306 13.38 -17.66 1.38
C TYR A 306 12.63 -18.12 0.13
N VAL A 307 11.40 -17.63 -0.04
CA VAL A 307 10.51 -17.98 -1.15
C VAL A 307 10.12 -16.74 -1.97
N GLU A 308 9.67 -16.91 -3.20
CA GLU A 308 9.38 -15.78 -4.09
C GLU A 308 8.22 -14.90 -3.64
N GLY A 309 7.14 -15.51 -3.17
CA GLY A 309 5.88 -14.81 -2.94
C GLY A 309 5.13 -15.27 -1.72
N LYS A 310 3.99 -14.61 -1.49
CA LYS A 310 3.10 -14.90 -0.36
C LYS A 310 2.36 -16.23 -0.50
N MET A 311 2.23 -16.75 -1.72
CA MET A 311 1.55 -18.02 -1.96
C MET A 311 2.40 -19.19 -1.47
N GLU A 312 3.69 -19.15 -1.79
CA GLU A 312 4.70 -20.10 -1.36
C GLU A 312 4.80 -20.07 0.17
N GLU A 313 4.86 -18.88 0.77
CA GLU A 313 4.93 -18.75 2.23
C GLU A 313 3.75 -19.43 2.93
N ILE A 314 2.52 -19.19 2.46
CA ILE A 314 1.32 -19.84 3.00
C ILE A 314 1.40 -21.36 2.85
N LEU A 315 1.86 -21.86 1.70
CA LEU A 315 2.01 -23.29 1.48
C LEU A 315 3.04 -23.89 2.43
N PHE A 316 4.23 -23.30 2.54
CA PHE A 316 5.30 -23.80 3.38
C PHE A 316 4.94 -23.74 4.87
N ASP A 317 4.20 -22.71 5.32
CA ASP A 317 3.63 -22.66 6.67
C ASP A 317 2.67 -23.85 6.92
N LEU A 318 1.84 -24.18 5.93
CA LEU A 318 0.98 -25.36 6.00
C LEU A 318 1.78 -26.67 5.97
N LEU A 319 2.90 -26.74 5.24
CA LEU A 319 3.79 -27.92 5.27
C LEU A 319 4.50 -28.09 6.63
N ILE A 320 4.85 -26.99 7.29
CA ILE A 320 5.37 -27.02 8.67
C ILE A 320 4.29 -27.60 9.60
N GLN A 321 3.06 -27.10 9.50
CA GLN A 321 1.96 -27.48 10.39
C GLN A 321 1.45 -28.92 10.14
N GLU A 322 1.26 -29.29 8.88
CA GLU A 322 0.52 -30.49 8.48
C GLU A 322 1.43 -31.62 8.00
N LYS A 323 2.70 -31.34 7.65
CA LYS A 323 3.65 -32.32 7.08
C LYS A 323 4.98 -32.40 7.82
N GLN A 324 5.11 -31.75 8.97
CA GLN A 324 6.30 -31.81 9.84
C GLN A 324 7.58 -31.46 9.07
N LEU A 325 7.53 -30.43 8.22
CA LEU A 325 8.67 -30.01 7.40
C LEU A 325 9.98 -29.88 8.20
N PRO A 326 10.03 -29.19 9.37
CA PRO A 326 11.27 -29.01 10.14
C PRO A 326 11.98 -30.32 10.51
N GLU A 327 11.23 -31.29 11.03
CA GLU A 327 11.72 -32.60 11.43
C GLU A 327 12.26 -33.37 10.22
N ARG A 328 11.54 -33.30 9.10
CA ARG A 328 11.92 -33.97 7.85
C ARG A 328 13.22 -33.44 7.27
N ILE A 329 13.51 -32.14 7.40
CA ILE A 329 14.77 -31.54 6.93
C ILE A 329 15.86 -31.46 8.02
N GLY A 330 15.55 -31.90 9.24
CA GLY A 330 16.50 -32.01 10.35
C GLY A 330 16.86 -30.68 11.01
N TYR A 331 15.88 -29.80 11.24
CA TYR A 331 16.02 -28.53 11.97
C TYR A 331 14.96 -28.42 13.06
N ASP A 332 15.34 -27.80 14.18
CA ASP A 332 14.42 -27.56 15.31
C ASP A 332 13.39 -26.48 14.97
N LYS A 333 13.77 -25.53 14.10
CA LYS A 333 12.89 -24.46 13.67
C LYS A 333 13.18 -24.05 12.23
N VAL A 334 12.11 -23.86 11.47
CA VAL A 334 12.16 -23.35 10.11
C VAL A 334 11.36 -22.06 10.04
N ASN A 335 11.99 -20.99 9.57
CA ASN A 335 11.34 -19.71 9.31
C ASN A 335 11.12 -19.57 7.80
N ILE A 336 9.89 -19.31 7.37
CA ILE A 336 9.58 -19.05 5.97
C ILE A 336 9.48 -17.54 5.74
N ILE A 337 10.15 -17.04 4.70
CA ILE A 337 10.22 -15.61 4.41
C ILE A 337 9.95 -15.38 2.92
N ALA A 338 8.84 -14.71 2.61
CA ALA A 338 8.55 -14.28 1.24
C ALA A 338 9.35 -13.03 0.85
N LEU A 339 10.10 -13.11 -0.24
CA LEU A 339 10.91 -12.03 -0.79
C LEU A 339 10.09 -11.04 -1.64
N GLY A 340 8.95 -11.48 -2.19
CA GLY A 340 8.15 -10.71 -3.14
C GLY A 340 8.91 -10.38 -4.43
N GLY A 341 8.49 -9.33 -5.15
CA GLY A 341 9.22 -8.84 -6.34
C GLY A 341 10.67 -8.38 -6.09
N ALA A 342 11.13 -8.42 -4.83
CA ALA A 342 12.50 -8.11 -4.43
C ALA A 342 13.49 -9.28 -4.60
N VAL A 343 13.03 -10.48 -5.03
CA VAL A 343 13.91 -11.55 -5.55
C VAL A 343 14.91 -11.01 -6.59
N MET A 344 14.52 -9.96 -7.31
CA MET A 344 15.31 -9.27 -8.34
C MET A 344 16.37 -8.29 -7.81
N SER A 345 16.42 -8.03 -6.49
CA SER A 345 17.26 -6.98 -5.92
C SER A 345 18.66 -7.50 -5.58
N LYS A 346 19.64 -7.10 -6.38
CA LYS A 346 21.07 -7.38 -6.13
C LYS A 346 21.53 -6.97 -4.72
N SER A 347 21.02 -5.84 -4.21
CA SER A 347 21.39 -5.32 -2.89
C SER A 347 20.78 -6.10 -1.72
N LEU A 348 19.63 -6.76 -1.93
CA LEU A 348 19.00 -7.60 -0.90
C LEU A 348 19.80 -8.89 -0.76
N ILE A 349 20.12 -9.52 -1.89
CA ILE A 349 20.81 -10.80 -1.91
C ILE A 349 22.25 -10.66 -1.40
N SER A 350 22.96 -9.56 -1.72
CA SER A 350 24.29 -9.30 -1.17
C SER A 350 24.28 -9.11 0.35
N LYS A 351 23.17 -8.64 0.94
CA LYS A 351 23.02 -8.50 2.40
C LYS A 351 22.66 -9.83 3.06
N LEU A 352 21.79 -10.62 2.45
CA LEU A 352 21.44 -11.95 2.95
C LEU A 352 22.63 -12.91 2.94
N GLN A 353 23.56 -12.76 1.98
CA GLN A 353 24.83 -13.51 1.97
C GLN A 353 25.75 -13.17 3.15
N SER A 354 25.57 -12.03 3.81
CA SER A 354 26.38 -11.60 4.96
C SER A 354 25.84 -12.09 6.32
N GLU A 355 24.72 -12.81 6.34
CA GLU A 355 24.13 -13.33 7.57
C GLU A 355 24.79 -14.66 8.01
N ILE A 356 24.95 -14.83 9.33
CA ILE A 356 25.58 -16.00 9.97
C ILE A 356 24.62 -17.20 10.04
N GLN A 357 23.32 -17.00 9.74
CA GLN A 357 22.30 -18.04 9.84
C GLN A 357 22.25 -18.94 8.61
N GLU A 358 21.91 -20.21 8.83
CA GLU A 358 21.76 -21.16 7.73
C GLU A 358 20.48 -20.84 6.93
N GLN A 359 20.63 -20.74 5.62
CA GLN A 359 19.57 -20.28 4.72
C GLN A 359 19.52 -21.06 3.42
N ILE A 360 18.33 -21.16 2.85
CA ILE A 360 18.09 -21.76 1.53
C ILE A 360 17.03 -20.94 0.77
N PHE A 361 17.19 -20.88 -0.54
CA PHE A 361 16.30 -20.15 -1.44
C PHE A 361 15.51 -21.15 -2.27
N VAL A 362 14.20 -20.98 -2.30
CA VAL A 362 13.28 -21.85 -3.06
C VAL A 362 12.55 -20.99 -4.08
N PHE A 363 12.76 -21.31 -5.35
CA PHE A 363 12.25 -20.56 -6.50
C PHE A 363 11.46 -21.46 -7.45
N GLU A 364 10.63 -20.89 -8.31
CA GLU A 364 9.91 -21.66 -9.34
C GLU A 364 10.84 -22.08 -10.48
N ASP A 365 10.59 -23.24 -11.10
CA ASP A 365 11.47 -23.78 -12.15
C ASP A 365 11.19 -23.20 -13.56
N ASP A 366 11.03 -21.88 -13.66
CA ASP A 366 10.64 -21.21 -14.89
C ASP A 366 11.82 -20.59 -15.68
N LEU A 367 11.58 -20.26 -16.96
CA LEU A 367 12.61 -19.71 -17.86
C LEU A 367 13.17 -18.36 -17.38
N HIS A 368 12.35 -17.53 -16.73
CA HIS A 368 12.76 -16.25 -16.18
C HIS A 368 13.70 -16.44 -14.99
N THR A 369 13.33 -17.30 -14.04
CA THR A 369 14.18 -17.64 -12.90
C THR A 369 15.52 -18.23 -13.35
N LYS A 370 15.51 -19.19 -14.29
CA LYS A 370 16.75 -19.75 -14.88
C LYS A 370 17.66 -18.68 -15.51
N GLN A 371 17.09 -17.70 -16.21
CA GLN A 371 17.86 -16.58 -16.79
C GLN A 371 18.47 -15.66 -15.73
N ILE A 372 17.79 -15.47 -14.60
CA ILE A 372 18.29 -14.64 -13.49
C ILE A 372 19.41 -15.36 -12.75
N LEU A 373 19.21 -16.65 -12.46
CA LEU A 373 20.17 -17.48 -11.73
C LEU A 373 21.47 -17.70 -12.51
N ASN A 374 21.43 -17.69 -13.85
CA ASN A 374 22.61 -17.80 -14.71
C ASN A 374 23.51 -16.54 -14.73
N LYS A 375 23.18 -15.48 -13.98
CA LYS A 375 24.06 -14.30 -13.81
C LYS A 375 25.09 -14.57 -12.71
N GLU A 376 26.36 -14.19 -12.94
CA GLU A 376 27.57 -14.47 -12.12
C GLU A 376 27.51 -14.13 -10.60
N HIS A 377 26.40 -13.66 -10.03
CA HIS A 377 26.31 -13.17 -8.64
C HIS A 377 25.55 -14.12 -7.69
N TYR A 378 25.07 -15.26 -8.16
CA TYR A 378 24.26 -16.22 -7.37
C TYR A 378 24.94 -17.57 -7.12
N GLU A 379 26.19 -17.76 -7.54
CA GLU A 379 26.89 -19.05 -7.51
C GLU A 379 27.06 -19.64 -6.10
N ASN A 380 27.05 -18.80 -5.05
CA ASN A 380 27.23 -19.23 -3.65
C ASN A 380 25.91 -19.44 -2.88
N LEU A 381 24.74 -19.28 -3.52
CA LEU A 381 23.46 -19.49 -2.84
C LEU A 381 23.06 -20.97 -2.86
N LYS A 382 22.54 -21.46 -1.74
CA LYS A 382 21.85 -22.75 -1.67
C LYS A 382 20.46 -22.58 -2.28
N ILE A 383 20.26 -23.04 -3.51
CA ILE A 383 19.01 -22.86 -4.27
C ILE A 383 18.37 -24.22 -4.57
N VAL A 384 17.04 -24.30 -4.40
CA VAL A 384 16.16 -25.42 -4.80
C VAL A 384 15.08 -24.88 -5.72
N LEU A 385 14.78 -25.61 -6.80
CA LEU A 385 13.77 -25.19 -7.78
C LEU A 385 12.51 -26.06 -7.68
N LEU A 386 11.36 -25.43 -7.53
CA LEU A 386 10.05 -26.10 -7.50
C LEU A 386 9.61 -26.43 -8.92
N ARG A 387 9.45 -27.73 -9.20
CA ARG A 387 9.07 -28.20 -10.54
C ARG A 387 7.58 -28.52 -10.63
N PRO A 388 6.82 -27.87 -11.53
CA PRO A 388 7.11 -26.62 -12.25
C PRO A 388 6.81 -25.35 -11.43
N ASN A 389 5.95 -25.46 -10.41
CA ASN A 389 5.60 -24.41 -9.44
C ASN A 389 5.11 -25.06 -8.12
N ILE A 390 4.51 -24.29 -7.21
CA ILE A 390 3.96 -24.82 -5.94
C ILE A 390 2.96 -25.96 -6.11
N PHE A 391 2.30 -26.08 -7.26
CA PHE A 391 1.34 -27.16 -7.50
C PHE A 391 1.99 -28.51 -7.81
N GLY A 392 3.32 -28.56 -7.96
CA GLY A 392 4.08 -29.81 -8.06
C GLY A 392 3.91 -30.73 -6.83
N PHE A 393 3.50 -30.18 -5.68
CA PHE A 393 3.20 -30.95 -4.48
C PHE A 393 1.79 -31.57 -4.45
N PHE A 394 1.00 -31.40 -5.51
CA PHE A 394 -0.36 -31.94 -5.57
C PHE A 394 -0.57 -32.83 -6.79
N LYS A 395 -1.44 -33.82 -6.64
CA LYS A 395 -1.99 -34.65 -7.71
C LYS A 395 -2.99 -33.84 -8.53
N ILE A 396 -2.50 -32.94 -9.37
CA ILE A 396 -3.31 -32.00 -10.15
C ILE A 396 -4.39 -32.71 -10.98
N LYS A 397 -4.08 -33.88 -11.55
CA LYS A 397 -5.05 -34.69 -12.31
C LYS A 397 -6.29 -35.06 -11.48
N GLU A 398 -6.16 -35.18 -10.16
CA GLU A 398 -7.27 -35.47 -9.24
C GLU A 398 -8.03 -34.20 -8.84
N ILE A 399 -7.33 -33.08 -8.61
CA ILE A 399 -7.94 -31.76 -8.35
C ILE A 399 -8.84 -31.35 -9.52
N ILE A 400 -8.35 -31.46 -10.76
CA ILE A 400 -9.13 -31.11 -11.95
C ILE A 400 -10.37 -32.02 -12.08
N LYS A 401 -10.27 -33.30 -11.66
CA LYS A 401 -11.40 -34.24 -11.70
C LYS A 401 -12.44 -33.97 -10.60
N SER A 402 -12.08 -33.36 -9.48
CA SER A 402 -13.04 -32.94 -8.44
C SER A 402 -13.70 -31.60 -8.77
N GLU A 403 -12.99 -30.70 -9.44
CA GLU A 403 -13.47 -29.35 -9.81
C GLU A 403 -14.29 -29.33 -11.12
N LYS A 404 -14.96 -30.45 -11.44
CA LYS A 404 -15.66 -30.75 -12.71
C LYS A 404 -16.78 -29.79 -13.14
N SER A 405 -17.08 -28.76 -12.35
CA SER A 405 -18.12 -27.76 -12.63
C SER A 405 -17.57 -26.44 -13.19
N ASP A 406 -16.24 -26.21 -13.18
CA ASP A 406 -15.67 -24.99 -13.73
C ASP A 406 -15.43 -25.12 -15.25
N LYS A 407 -16.29 -24.44 -16.01
CA LYS A 407 -16.26 -24.40 -17.48
C LYS A 407 -14.91 -23.94 -18.02
N GLN A 408 -14.17 -23.07 -17.30
CA GLN A 408 -12.85 -22.57 -17.73
C GLN A 408 -11.76 -23.64 -17.57
N LEU A 409 -11.83 -24.48 -16.54
CA LEU A 409 -10.90 -25.60 -16.31
C LEU A 409 -11.10 -26.73 -17.33
N ILE A 410 -12.35 -27.01 -17.70
CA ILE A 410 -12.68 -28.01 -18.72
C ILE A 410 -12.18 -27.56 -20.10
N GLU A 411 -12.37 -26.29 -20.45
CA GLU A 411 -11.89 -25.70 -21.70
C GLU A 411 -10.35 -25.61 -21.77
N ALA A 412 -9.68 -25.31 -20.64
CA ALA A 412 -8.22 -25.18 -20.58
C ALA A 412 -7.48 -26.52 -20.63
N THR A 413 -8.07 -27.60 -20.11
CA THR A 413 -7.38 -28.89 -19.97
C THR A 413 -7.61 -29.85 -21.13
N GLN A 414 -8.68 -29.68 -21.92
CA GLN A 414 -9.04 -30.43 -23.15
C GLN A 414 -8.85 -31.97 -23.10
N GLY A 415 -8.76 -32.57 -21.91
CA GLY A 415 -8.44 -33.99 -21.73
C GLY A 415 -6.98 -34.40 -22.04
N MET A 416 -6.05 -33.46 -22.18
CA MET A 416 -4.63 -33.75 -22.51
C MET A 416 -3.78 -34.08 -21.28
N GLU A 417 -2.64 -34.76 -21.47
CA GLU A 417 -1.65 -34.95 -20.41
C GLU A 417 -1.00 -33.63 -19.99
N VAL A 418 -0.74 -33.50 -18.69
CA VAL A 418 -0.28 -32.27 -18.04
C VAL A 418 1.14 -31.94 -18.53
N THR A 419 1.30 -30.77 -19.19
CA THR A 419 2.60 -30.18 -19.55
C THR A 419 2.88 -28.97 -18.66
N ASP A 420 4.14 -28.49 -18.58
CA ASP A 420 4.53 -27.33 -17.76
C ASP A 420 3.66 -26.08 -18.00
N LYS A 421 3.16 -25.91 -19.23
CA LYS A 421 2.27 -24.81 -19.61
C LYS A 421 0.91 -24.86 -18.90
N LEU A 422 0.42 -26.06 -18.58
CA LEU A 422 -0.88 -26.29 -17.95
C LEU A 422 -0.85 -26.01 -16.43
N TYR A 423 0.30 -26.19 -15.77
CA TYR A 423 0.44 -25.92 -14.32
C TYR A 423 0.25 -24.43 -14.00
N PHE A 424 0.79 -23.53 -14.82
CA PHE A 424 0.63 -22.08 -14.67
C PHE A 424 -0.82 -21.63 -14.90
N ASP A 425 -1.48 -22.16 -15.94
CA ASP A 425 -2.87 -21.84 -16.24
C ASP A 425 -3.83 -22.38 -15.15
N VAL A 426 -3.57 -23.57 -14.61
CA VAL A 426 -4.33 -24.17 -13.51
C VAL A 426 -4.17 -23.39 -12.21
N GLU A 427 -2.94 -22.98 -11.86
CA GLU A 427 -2.69 -22.08 -10.73
C GLU A 427 -3.51 -20.78 -10.85
N MET A 428 -3.45 -20.16 -12.02
CA MET A 428 -4.13 -18.90 -12.31
C MET A 428 -5.65 -19.02 -12.26
N ILE A 429 -6.20 -20.15 -12.71
CA ILE A 429 -7.65 -20.39 -12.68
C ILE A 429 -8.12 -20.69 -11.24
N LEU A 430 -7.41 -21.57 -10.51
CA LEU A 430 -7.80 -22.01 -9.17
C LEU A 430 -7.62 -20.92 -8.08
N MET A 431 -6.62 -20.04 -8.23
CA MET A 431 -6.18 -19.17 -7.12
C MET A 431 -6.42 -17.67 -7.32
N ARG A 432 -6.59 -17.18 -8.56
CA ARG A 432 -6.55 -15.73 -8.83
C ARG A 432 -7.85 -14.99 -8.51
N LYS A 433 -8.98 -15.70 -8.36
CA LYS A 433 -10.30 -15.11 -8.04
C LYS A 433 -10.71 -15.20 -6.56
N VAL A 434 -9.83 -15.73 -5.70
CA VAL A 434 -10.19 -16.07 -4.30
C VAL A 434 -9.47 -15.15 -3.30
N SER A 435 -10.16 -14.74 -2.24
CA SER A 435 -9.56 -13.91 -1.18
C SER A 435 -8.41 -14.65 -0.46
N PRO A 436 -7.45 -13.95 0.18
CA PRO A 436 -6.33 -14.61 0.86
C PRO A 436 -6.73 -15.69 1.88
N ILE A 437 -7.82 -15.46 2.63
CA ILE A 437 -8.35 -16.42 3.60
C ILE A 437 -8.90 -17.66 2.89
N GLN A 438 -9.61 -17.47 1.78
CA GLN A 438 -10.15 -18.58 1.00
C GLN A 438 -9.03 -19.39 0.32
N ARG A 439 -7.95 -18.72 -0.14
CA ARG A 439 -6.76 -19.42 -0.68
C ARG A 439 -6.08 -20.31 0.35
N GLN A 440 -5.91 -19.82 1.58
CA GLN A 440 -5.34 -20.63 2.66
C GLN A 440 -6.21 -21.86 2.97
N ASN A 441 -7.53 -21.67 3.03
CA ASN A 441 -8.47 -22.78 3.24
C ASN A 441 -8.42 -23.81 2.11
N LEU A 442 -8.34 -23.35 0.86
CA LEU A 442 -8.27 -24.20 -0.33
C LEU A 442 -6.95 -25.00 -0.37
N LEU A 443 -5.81 -24.34 -0.11
CA LEU A 443 -4.52 -25.01 0.01
C LEU A 443 -4.53 -26.05 1.12
N LYS A 444 -5.12 -25.75 2.27
CA LYS A 444 -5.25 -26.71 3.37
C LYS A 444 -6.08 -27.93 2.95
N GLU A 445 -7.18 -27.71 2.24
CA GLU A 445 -7.99 -28.79 1.68
C GLU A 445 -7.20 -29.63 0.67
N TYR A 446 -6.43 -28.99 -0.21
CA TYR A 446 -5.61 -29.68 -1.21
C TYR A 446 -4.48 -30.49 -0.58
N ILE A 447 -3.84 -29.99 0.49
CA ILE A 447 -2.83 -30.73 1.28
C ILE A 447 -3.45 -31.97 1.96
N SER A 448 -4.72 -31.88 2.35
CA SER A 448 -5.41 -33.01 2.95
C SER A 448 -5.80 -34.07 1.93
N LYS A 449 -6.33 -33.66 0.76
CA LYS A 449 -6.99 -34.57 -0.18
C LYS A 449 -6.13 -34.99 -1.38
N TYR A 450 -5.27 -34.10 -1.85
CA TYR A 450 -4.60 -34.24 -3.15
C TYR A 450 -3.08 -34.12 -3.06
N PHE A 451 -2.50 -34.20 -1.87
CA PHE A 451 -1.06 -34.04 -1.69
C PHE A 451 -0.27 -35.21 -2.28
N ASP A 452 0.82 -34.88 -2.95
CA ASP A 452 1.76 -35.84 -3.52
C ASP A 452 2.97 -36.03 -2.59
N ASN A 453 2.96 -37.16 -1.87
CA ASN A 453 4.04 -37.48 -0.92
C ASN A 453 5.34 -37.86 -1.62
N GLU A 454 5.30 -38.32 -2.89
CA GLU A 454 6.49 -38.70 -3.64
C GLU A 454 7.26 -37.44 -4.04
N SER A 455 6.59 -36.49 -4.70
CA SER A 455 7.15 -35.17 -5.05
C SER A 455 7.65 -34.41 -3.82
N TYR A 456 6.93 -34.47 -2.70
CA TYR A 456 7.38 -33.87 -1.45
C TYR A 456 8.64 -34.53 -0.90
N SER A 457 8.76 -35.86 -0.97
CA SER A 457 9.94 -36.58 -0.48
C SER A 457 11.17 -36.29 -1.34
N GLU A 458 11.00 -36.16 -2.66
CA GLU A 458 12.07 -35.73 -3.57
C GLU A 458 12.55 -34.31 -3.25
N PHE A 459 11.63 -33.39 -3.00
CA PHE A 459 11.94 -32.02 -2.60
C PHE A 459 12.71 -31.96 -1.26
N ILE A 460 12.31 -32.75 -0.26
CA ILE A 460 13.01 -32.85 1.03
C ILE A 460 14.45 -33.33 0.83
N LYS A 461 14.64 -34.32 -0.05
CA LYS A 461 15.97 -34.83 -0.40
C LYS A 461 16.83 -33.75 -1.06
N GLU A 462 16.26 -32.99 -1.99
CA GLU A 462 16.97 -31.89 -2.66
C GLU A 462 17.39 -30.79 -1.68
N ILE A 463 16.51 -30.41 -0.74
CA ILE A 463 16.85 -29.47 0.34
C ILE A 463 18.03 -29.98 1.17
N LYS A 464 17.96 -31.24 1.61
CA LYS A 464 19.02 -31.88 2.42
C LYS A 464 20.36 -31.90 1.72
N ASP A 465 20.35 -32.26 0.43
CA ASP A 465 21.54 -32.29 -0.41
C ASP A 465 22.18 -30.90 -0.54
N LYS A 466 21.37 -29.85 -0.75
CA LYS A 466 21.84 -28.46 -0.81
C LYS A 466 22.35 -27.92 0.52
N LEU A 467 21.80 -28.41 1.63
CA LEU A 467 22.25 -28.04 2.98
C LEU A 467 23.47 -28.84 3.45
N GLY A 468 23.89 -29.87 2.70
CA GLY A 468 25.02 -30.72 3.07
C GLY A 468 24.71 -31.76 4.16
N LYS A 469 23.42 -32.00 4.44
CA LYS A 469 22.94 -33.00 5.39
C LYS A 469 22.56 -34.27 4.62
N LYS A 470 23.53 -35.15 4.34
CA LYS A 470 23.22 -36.47 3.75
C LYS A 470 22.43 -37.33 4.75
N GLU A 471 21.50 -38.14 4.23
CA GLU A 471 20.69 -39.09 5.02
C GLU A 471 21.52 -40.02 5.91
#